data_AF-A0A923PYR2-F1
#
_entry.id   AF-A0A923PYR2-F1
#
_cell.length_a   1.000
_cell.length_b   1.000
_cell.length_c   1.000
_cell.angle_alpha   90.00
_cell.angle_beta   90.00
_cell.angle_gamma   90.00
#
_symmetry.space_group_name_H-M   'P 1'
#
loop_
_entity.id
_entity.type
_entity.pdbx_description
1 polymer ?
#
loop_
_entity_poly.entity_id
_entity_poly.type
_entity_poly.pdbx_seq_one_letter_code
_entity_poly.pdbx_strand_id
1 'polypeptide(L)'
;MHLRPRLLIAVFTALFLFVGRASAQDLWQPRTSGVTVPLWGVAYAAGQWVAVGEQGTILTSPDGATWTPRASGFPARWLVGVGYGTPGGSGLWVVVGGSGLILPSPDAITWAAPRPARPRL
;
A
#
# COMPACT_ATOMS: atom_id res chain seq x y z
N MET A 1 -10.84 7.99 -61.70
CA MET A 1 -9.90 9.11 -61.46
C MET A 1 -10.68 10.40 -61.63
N HIS A 2 -10.94 11.16 -60.56
CA HIS A 2 -11.02 12.62 -60.57
C HIS A 2 -11.04 13.11 -59.10
N LEU A 3 -10.21 14.10 -58.84
CA LEU A 3 -9.76 14.58 -57.53
C LEU A 3 -10.79 15.49 -56.85
N ARG A 4 -10.76 15.54 -55.52
CA ARG A 4 -11.50 16.53 -54.70
C ARG A 4 -10.81 17.89 -54.71
N PRO A 5 -11.56 19.01 -54.61
CA PRO A 5 -11.08 20.22 -53.97
C PRO A 5 -11.77 20.48 -52.62
N ARG A 6 -10.98 20.99 -51.67
CA ARG A 6 -11.33 21.37 -50.30
C ARG A 6 -11.83 22.82 -50.26
N LEU A 7 -12.85 23.13 -49.46
CA LEU A 7 -13.01 24.46 -48.86
C LEU A 7 -13.46 24.33 -47.40
N LEU A 8 -12.73 25.00 -46.51
CA LEU A 8 -12.93 25.09 -45.07
C LEU A 8 -13.98 26.17 -44.79
N ILE A 9 -15.09 25.85 -44.10
CA ILE A 9 -15.86 26.82 -43.30
C ILE A 9 -16.24 26.12 -41.99
N ALA A 10 -15.82 26.72 -40.87
CA ALA A 10 -16.02 26.21 -39.52
C ALA A 10 -17.47 26.32 -39.06
N VAL A 11 -17.99 25.27 -38.41
CA VAL A 11 -19.14 25.36 -37.50
C VAL A 11 -18.80 24.56 -36.24
N PHE A 12 -18.62 25.28 -35.13
CA PHE A 12 -18.35 24.73 -33.80
C PHE A 12 -19.58 25.04 -32.94
N THR A 13 -20.37 24.02 -32.57
CA THR A 13 -21.42 24.03 -31.51
C THR A 13 -22.01 22.60 -31.43
N ALA A 14 -21.49 21.69 -30.60
CA ALA A 14 -21.65 21.48 -29.15
C ALA A 14 -23.01 20.87 -28.73
N LEU A 15 -22.99 19.57 -28.35
CA LEU A 15 -23.39 19.10 -27.01
C LEU A 15 -23.05 17.61 -26.83
N PHE A 16 -21.80 17.31 -26.44
CA PHE A 16 -21.48 16.00 -25.84
C PHE A 16 -21.63 16.13 -24.32
N LEU A 17 -22.84 15.91 -23.80
CA LEU A 17 -23.01 15.61 -22.38
C LEU A 17 -23.04 14.10 -22.21
N PHE A 18 -21.87 13.48 -22.31
CA PHE A 18 -21.58 12.38 -21.42
C PHE A 18 -20.90 13.04 -20.21
N VAL A 19 -21.69 13.49 -19.23
CA VAL A 19 -21.14 13.49 -17.87
C VAL A 19 -20.96 12.01 -17.59
N GLY A 20 -19.77 11.48 -17.90
CA GLY A 20 -19.40 10.14 -17.53
C GLY A 20 -19.70 10.01 -16.05
N ARG A 21 -20.66 9.15 -15.71
CA ARG A 21 -20.78 8.69 -14.34
C ARG A 21 -19.43 8.05 -14.06
N ALA A 22 -18.61 8.72 -13.26
CA ALA A 22 -17.53 8.09 -12.53
C ALA A 22 -18.09 6.75 -12.05
N SER A 23 -17.52 5.66 -12.58
CA SER A 23 -17.92 4.34 -12.15
C SER A 23 -17.73 4.26 -10.63
N ALA A 24 -18.34 3.30 -9.94
CA ALA A 24 -18.08 3.17 -8.50
C ALA A 24 -16.56 3.00 -8.18
N GLN A 25 -15.73 2.68 -9.19
CA GLN A 25 -14.27 2.60 -9.12
C GLN A 25 -13.54 3.94 -9.24
N ASP A 26 -14.21 5.01 -9.69
CA ASP A 26 -13.64 6.36 -9.86
C ASP A 26 -13.88 7.26 -8.62
N LEU A 27 -14.49 6.70 -7.57
CA LEU A 27 -14.73 7.38 -6.29
C LEU A 27 -13.94 6.68 -5.19
N TRP A 28 -13.37 7.46 -4.27
CA TRP A 28 -12.77 6.93 -3.06
C TRP A 28 -13.80 6.13 -2.27
N GLN A 29 -13.60 4.80 -2.22
CA GLN A 29 -14.41 3.90 -1.41
C GLN A 29 -13.70 3.60 -0.09
N PRO A 30 -14.32 3.90 1.07
CA PRO A 30 -13.74 3.53 2.35
C PRO A 30 -13.66 2.00 2.48
N ARG A 31 -12.56 1.51 3.08
CA ARG A 31 -12.37 0.10 3.44
C ARG A 31 -12.23 -0.01 4.95
N THR A 32 -12.82 -1.06 5.52
CA THR A 32 -12.72 -1.34 6.95
C THR A 32 -11.41 -2.08 7.22
N SER A 33 -10.58 -1.53 8.11
CA SER A 33 -9.32 -2.15 8.55
C SER A 33 -9.50 -3.24 9.61
N GLY A 34 -10.64 -3.23 10.32
CA GLY A 34 -10.90 -4.14 11.43
C GLY A 34 -10.26 -3.71 12.76
N VAL A 35 -9.64 -2.52 12.81
CA VAL A 35 -9.02 -1.96 14.03
C VAL A 35 -9.54 -0.56 14.30
N THR A 36 -9.55 -0.16 15.57
CA THR A 36 -10.00 1.17 16.02
C THR A 36 -8.85 2.14 16.31
N VAL A 37 -7.60 1.66 16.21
CA VAL A 37 -6.41 2.46 16.47
C VAL A 37 -5.91 3.13 15.19
N PRO A 38 -5.21 4.29 15.29
CA PRO A 38 -4.62 4.97 14.16
C PRO A 38 -3.65 4.07 13.37
N LEU A 39 -3.74 4.16 12.04
CA LEU A 39 -2.77 3.61 11.09
C LEU A 39 -1.92 4.76 10.53
N TRP A 40 -0.62 4.56 10.43
CA TRP A 40 0.35 5.62 10.14
C TRP A 40 1.20 5.37 8.89
N GLY A 41 1.29 4.12 8.46
CA GLY A 41 2.06 3.76 7.27
C GLY A 41 1.41 2.63 6.50
N VAL A 42 1.58 2.65 5.18
CA VAL A 42 1.17 1.58 4.29
C VAL A 42 2.18 1.43 3.15
N ALA A 43 2.42 0.19 2.71
CA ALA A 43 3.22 -0.11 1.54
C ALA A 43 2.64 -1.32 0.79
N TYR A 44 2.85 -1.34 -0.52
CA TYR A 44 2.51 -2.47 -1.39
C TYR A 44 3.76 -2.96 -2.11
N ALA A 45 4.04 -4.26 -2.00
CA ALA A 45 5.13 -4.93 -2.69
C ALA A 45 4.87 -6.44 -2.71
N ALA A 46 5.53 -7.17 -3.60
CA ALA A 46 5.45 -8.63 -3.64
C ALA A 46 4.01 -9.21 -3.61
N GLY A 47 3.03 -8.50 -4.20
CA GLY A 47 1.63 -8.92 -4.23
C GLY A 47 0.85 -8.74 -2.92
N GLN A 48 1.38 -7.97 -1.97
CA GLN A 48 0.84 -7.84 -0.61
C GLN A 48 0.88 -6.39 -0.15
N TRP A 49 -0.24 -5.90 0.39
CA TRP A 49 -0.31 -4.67 1.17
C TRP A 49 0.06 -4.95 2.62
N VAL A 50 0.81 -4.03 3.23
CA VAL A 50 1.10 -4.01 4.66
C VAL A 50 0.80 -2.63 5.21
N ALA A 51 -0.03 -2.56 6.24
CA ALA A 51 -0.33 -1.33 6.98
C ALA A 51 0.13 -1.46 8.44
N VAL A 52 0.59 -0.36 9.02
CA VAL A 52 1.13 -0.31 10.38
C VAL A 52 0.56 0.86 11.18
N GLY A 53 0.53 0.73 12.51
CA GLY A 53 -0.03 1.78 13.36
C GLY A 53 0.24 1.64 14.85
N GLU A 54 -0.61 2.26 15.65
CA GLU A 54 -0.56 2.21 17.11
C GLU A 54 -0.75 0.81 17.68
N GLN A 55 -0.37 0.63 18.94
CA GLN A 55 -0.51 -0.63 19.69
C GLN A 55 0.11 -1.85 18.97
N GLY A 56 1.21 -1.63 18.25
CA GLY A 56 1.93 -2.66 17.52
C GLY A 56 1.14 -3.21 16.34
N THR A 57 0.17 -2.46 15.81
CA THR A 57 -0.73 -2.93 14.76
C THR A 57 0.05 -3.17 13.47
N ILE A 58 -0.10 -4.39 12.94
CA ILE A 58 0.30 -4.74 11.58
C ILE A 58 -0.91 -5.41 10.93
N LEU A 59 -1.29 -4.94 9.74
CA LEU A 59 -2.34 -5.52 8.92
C LEU A 59 -1.77 -5.90 7.55
N THR A 60 -2.18 -7.04 7.02
CA THR A 60 -1.84 -7.46 5.64
C THR A 60 -3.08 -7.64 4.79
N SER A 61 -3.02 -7.26 3.52
CA SER A 61 -4.12 -7.47 2.57
C SER A 61 -3.60 -7.85 1.18
N PRO A 62 -4.11 -8.91 0.53
CA PRO A 62 -3.70 -9.26 -0.82
C PRO A 62 -4.37 -8.36 -1.89
N ASP A 63 -5.49 -7.72 -1.54
CA ASP A 63 -6.38 -7.01 -2.47
C ASP A 63 -6.57 -5.53 -2.14
N GLY A 64 -6.03 -5.06 -1.01
CA GLY A 64 -6.23 -3.70 -0.49
C GLY A 64 -7.63 -3.45 0.08
N ALA A 65 -8.50 -4.46 0.09
CA ALA A 65 -9.89 -4.34 0.54
C ALA A 65 -10.14 -5.15 1.82
N THR A 66 -9.57 -6.35 1.91
CA THR A 66 -9.73 -7.27 3.04
C THR A 66 -8.43 -7.36 3.83
N TRP A 67 -8.47 -6.96 5.10
CA TRP A 67 -7.28 -6.84 5.94
C TRP A 67 -7.25 -7.90 7.03
N THR A 68 -6.08 -8.52 7.22
CA THR A 68 -5.83 -9.54 8.24
C THR A 68 -4.83 -9.02 9.27
N PRO A 69 -5.15 -9.02 10.57
CA PRO A 69 -4.20 -8.65 11.63
C PRO A 69 -3.03 -9.62 11.74
N ARG A 70 -1.83 -9.08 11.97
CA ARG A 70 -0.60 -9.83 12.24
C ARG A 70 0.00 -9.41 13.58
N ALA A 71 0.48 -10.38 14.33
CA ALA A 71 1.16 -10.11 15.59
C ALA A 71 2.54 -9.48 15.32
N SER A 72 2.77 -8.29 15.88
CA SER A 72 4.11 -7.69 15.92
C SER A 72 4.96 -8.23 17.07
N GLY A 73 4.31 -8.76 18.13
CA GLY A 73 4.96 -9.08 19.40
C GLY A 73 5.20 -7.87 20.31
N PHE A 74 4.78 -6.66 19.89
CA PHE A 74 5.02 -5.41 20.61
C PHE A 74 3.75 -4.56 20.76
N PRO A 75 2.72 -5.04 21.49
CA PRO A 75 1.41 -4.38 21.56
C PRO A 75 1.43 -3.01 22.27
N ALA A 76 2.49 -2.69 23.02
CA ALA A 76 2.66 -1.39 23.69
C ALA A 76 3.49 -0.39 22.87
N ARG A 77 3.91 -0.76 21.65
CA ARG A 77 4.72 0.11 20.78
C ARG A 77 3.86 0.68 19.67
N TRP A 78 4.38 1.69 19.00
CA TRP A 78 3.73 2.27 17.85
C TRP A 78 4.62 2.12 16.63
N LEU A 79 4.03 1.76 15.49
CA LEU A 79 4.73 1.44 14.25
C LEU A 79 4.40 2.52 13.21
N VAL A 80 5.42 3.22 12.73
CA VAL A 80 5.27 4.48 11.97
C VAL A 80 5.59 4.32 10.49
N GLY A 81 6.36 3.30 10.14
CA GLY A 81 6.84 3.13 8.77
C GLY A 81 6.94 1.67 8.39
N VAL A 82 6.71 1.41 7.11
CA VAL A 82 6.83 0.11 6.49
C VAL A 82 7.44 0.28 5.11
N GLY A 83 8.37 -0.61 4.75
CA GLY A 83 9.00 -0.64 3.44
C GLY A 83 9.37 -2.06 3.03
N TYR A 84 9.63 -2.23 1.74
CA TYR A 84 10.07 -3.49 1.16
C TYR A 84 11.33 -3.27 0.34
N GLY A 85 12.30 -4.16 0.46
CA GLY A 85 13.52 -4.18 -0.35
C GLY A 85 13.95 -5.60 -0.66
N THR A 86 14.99 -5.73 -1.48
CA THR A 86 15.55 -7.03 -1.88
C THR A 86 17.03 -7.18 -1.49
N PRO A 87 17.39 -7.07 -0.19
CA PRO A 87 18.77 -7.23 0.23
C PRO A 87 19.28 -8.64 -0.15
N GLY A 88 20.38 -8.71 -0.90
CA GLY A 88 20.93 -9.99 -1.36
C GLY A 88 20.05 -10.74 -2.36
N GLY A 89 19.11 -10.05 -3.02
CA GLY A 89 18.24 -10.63 -4.05
C GLY A 89 16.97 -11.31 -3.52
N SER A 90 16.77 -11.38 -2.19
CA SER A 90 15.57 -11.92 -1.57
C SER A 90 14.71 -10.81 -0.96
N GLY A 91 13.39 -10.93 -1.09
CA GLY A 91 12.43 -9.99 -0.53
C GLY A 91 12.50 -9.86 0.98
N LEU A 92 12.45 -8.63 1.47
CA LEU A 92 12.41 -8.32 2.89
C LEU A 92 11.53 -7.10 3.15
N TRP A 93 10.47 -7.32 3.92
CA TRP A 93 9.72 -6.25 4.57
C TRP A 93 10.45 -5.78 5.82
N VAL A 94 10.39 -4.47 6.06
CA VAL A 94 10.92 -3.85 7.28
C VAL A 94 9.88 -2.88 7.82
N VAL A 95 9.51 -3.07 9.07
CA VAL A 95 8.67 -2.14 9.83
C VAL A 95 9.51 -1.44 10.88
N VAL A 96 9.27 -0.14 11.07
CA VAL A 96 9.96 0.69 12.06
C VAL A 96 8.98 1.34 13.02
N GLY A 97 9.41 1.57 14.25
CA GLY A 97 8.55 2.08 15.31
C GLY A 97 9.27 2.78 16.45
N GLY A 98 8.51 3.12 17.49
CA GLY A 98 8.99 3.81 18.68
C GLY A 98 10.14 3.06 19.38
N SER A 99 10.99 3.81 20.07
CA SER A 99 12.15 3.29 20.81
C SER A 99 13.15 2.48 19.98
N GLY A 100 13.32 2.85 18.70
CA GLY A 100 14.30 2.21 17.81
C GLY A 100 13.92 0.80 17.35
N LEU A 101 12.64 0.43 17.45
CA LEU A 101 12.16 -0.88 17.02
C LEU A 101 12.26 -1.01 15.51
N ILE A 102 12.86 -2.11 15.06
CA ILE A 102 12.94 -2.53 13.65
C ILE A 102 12.48 -3.98 13.59
N LEU A 103 11.51 -4.30 12.74
CA LEU A 103 10.97 -5.64 12.55
C LEU A 103 11.11 -6.07 11.08
N PRO A 104 12.09 -6.93 10.76
CA PRO A 104 12.15 -7.60 9.47
C PRO A 104 11.08 -8.70 9.35
N SER A 105 10.61 -8.90 8.12
CA SER A 105 9.77 -10.05 7.76
C SER A 105 10.02 -10.45 6.29
N PRO A 106 10.36 -11.70 5.99
CA PRO A 106 10.49 -12.17 4.61
C PRO A 106 9.12 -12.40 3.93
N ASP A 107 8.04 -12.55 4.71
CA ASP A 107 6.73 -13.01 4.23
C ASP A 107 5.57 -12.05 4.56
N ALA A 108 5.83 -10.94 5.26
CA ALA A 108 4.84 -10.02 5.84
C ALA A 108 3.83 -10.65 6.83
N ILE A 109 4.00 -11.92 7.19
CA ILE A 109 3.10 -12.64 8.09
C ILE A 109 3.75 -12.81 9.45
N THR A 110 5.01 -13.22 9.46
CA THR A 110 5.80 -13.43 10.66
C THR A 110 6.81 -12.30 10.83
N TRP A 111 6.72 -11.60 11.96
CA TRP A 111 7.55 -10.45 12.27
C TRP A 111 8.46 -10.81 13.44
N ALA A 112 9.77 -10.76 13.24
CA ALA A 112 10.74 -11.09 14.28
C ALA A 112 11.65 -9.90 14.54
N ALA A 113 11.97 -9.63 15.81
CA ALA A 113 13.04 -8.70 16.13
C ALA A 113 14.38 -9.26 15.59
N PRO A 114 15.28 -8.42 15.06
CA PRO A 114 16.61 -8.85 14.67
C PRO A 114 17.28 -9.55 15.86
N ARG A 115 17.78 -10.78 15.64
CA ARG A 115 18.65 -11.41 16.65
C ARG A 115 19.86 -10.49 16.86
N PRO A 116 20.32 -10.24 18.10
CA PRO A 116 21.57 -9.54 18.30
C PRO A 116 22.66 -10.28 17.53
N ALA A 117 23.49 -9.53 16.81
CA ALA A 117 24.56 -10.11 16.00
C ALA A 117 25.40 -11.05 16.89
N ARG A 118 25.58 -12.30 16.45
CA ARG A 118 26.62 -13.13 17.07
C ARG A 118 27.94 -12.38 16.86
N PRO A 119 28.77 -12.19 17.90
CA PRO A 119 30.12 -11.71 17.70
C PRO A 119 30.79 -12.60 16.65
N ARG A 120 31.39 -11.99 15.62
CA ARG A 120 32.28 -12.74 14.73
C ARG A 120 33.46 -13.17 15.60
N LEU A 121 33.59 -14.49 15.80
CA LEU A 121 34.81 -15.10 16.32
C LEU A 121 35.91 -15.00 15.25
#